data_AF-A0A538PPH1-F1
#
_entry.id   AF-A0A538PPH1-F1
#
_cell.length_a   1.000
_cell.length_b   1.000
_cell.length_c   1.000
_cell.angle_alpha   90.00
_cell.angle_beta   90.00
_cell.angle_gamma   90.00
#
_symmetry.space_group_name_H-M   'P 1'
#
loop_
_entity.id
_entity.type
_entity.pdbx_description
1 polymer ?
#
loop_
_entity_poly.entity_id
_entity_poly.type
_entity_poly.pdbx_seq_one_letter_code
_entity_poly.pdbx_strand_id
1 'polypeptide(L)'
;MAAAGDHLQVALDPVRAALRKLPPSLDAEVRDLCTRAAAIWSTAKDRIADGAGAALVRDGVLKTLEVAAKSAEVVPTGSSEAELAQRVADLDQRIAAATDGEVKAQYQAARAAVGDQQRYREHIRQGRERLVARMHNHVAALEKFELAATGLEAARAASSGAAVQQLEELSHDVAASGEALLELEIGETKPSAGAA
;
A
#
# COMPACT_ATOMS: atom_id res chain seq x y z
N MET A 1 -46.73 -12.49 21.82
CA MET A 1 -46.38 -11.95 20.49
C MET A 1 -45.16 -11.06 20.65
N ALA A 2 -43.98 -11.64 20.52
CA ALA A 2 -42.73 -10.88 20.48
C ALA A 2 -42.40 -10.61 19.01
N ALA A 3 -42.39 -9.34 18.62
CA ALA A 3 -41.81 -8.91 17.36
C ALA A 3 -40.29 -9.08 17.49
N ALA A 4 -39.78 -10.20 16.95
CA ALA A 4 -38.36 -10.38 16.73
C ALA A 4 -37.98 -9.38 15.64
N GLY A 5 -37.26 -8.33 16.03
CA GLY A 5 -36.69 -7.38 15.10
C GLY A 5 -35.82 -8.13 14.11
N ASP A 6 -36.21 -8.06 12.84
CA ASP A 6 -35.32 -8.11 11.69
C ASP A 6 -34.24 -7.05 11.92
N HIS A 7 -33.25 -7.39 12.74
CA HIS A 7 -32.04 -6.64 12.95
C HIS A 7 -31.29 -6.68 11.63
N LEU A 8 -31.64 -5.74 10.75
CA LEU A 8 -30.73 -4.80 10.12
C LEU A 8 -29.33 -5.32 9.74
N GLN A 9 -29.22 -6.58 9.31
CA GLN A 9 -28.10 -7.04 8.51
C GLN A 9 -28.45 -6.74 7.05
N VAL A 10 -28.58 -5.45 6.74
CA VAL A 10 -28.00 -5.00 5.48
C VAL A 10 -26.52 -5.27 5.65
N ALA A 11 -26.10 -6.49 5.30
CA ALA A 11 -24.71 -6.87 5.20
C ALA A 11 -24.10 -5.89 4.21
N LEU A 12 -23.58 -4.78 4.73
CA LEU A 12 -22.89 -3.76 3.97
C LEU A 12 -21.76 -4.50 3.27
N ASP A 13 -21.88 -4.63 1.95
CA ASP A 13 -20.84 -5.17 1.09
C ASP A 13 -19.49 -4.60 1.58
N PRO A 14 -18.62 -5.44 2.17
CA PRO A 14 -17.47 -4.96 2.94
C PRO A 14 -16.51 -4.18 2.04
N VAL A 15 -16.47 -4.52 0.75
CA VAL A 15 -15.70 -3.78 -0.27
C VAL A 15 -16.27 -2.39 -0.48
N ARG A 16 -17.60 -2.24 -0.60
CA ARG A 16 -18.24 -0.91 -0.68
C ARG A 16 -18.04 -0.10 0.60
N ALA A 17 -18.06 -0.75 1.76
CA ALA A 17 -17.79 -0.09 3.04
C ALA A 17 -16.33 0.41 3.12
N ALA A 18 -15.37 -0.39 2.68
CA ALA A 18 -13.96 -0.02 2.63
C ALA A 18 -13.69 1.10 1.63
N LEU A 19 -14.28 1.05 0.42
CA LEU A 19 -14.18 2.12 -0.59
C LEU A 19 -14.64 3.48 -0.05
N ARG A 20 -15.73 3.51 0.74
CA ARG A 20 -16.25 4.76 1.33
C ARG A 20 -15.33 5.35 2.40
N LYS A 21 -14.46 4.52 3.00
CA LYS A 21 -13.49 4.95 4.01
C LYS A 21 -12.18 5.43 3.41
N LEU A 22 -11.99 5.28 2.10
CA LEU A 22 -10.77 5.72 1.44
C LEU A 22 -10.58 7.24 1.56
N PRO A 23 -9.35 7.71 1.84
CA PRO A 23 -9.08 9.13 1.93
C PRO A 23 -9.40 9.89 0.63
N PRO A 24 -9.92 11.13 0.71
CA PRO A 24 -10.12 11.96 -0.47
C PRO A 24 -8.79 12.39 -1.11
N SER A 25 -7.71 12.42 -0.33
CA SER A 25 -6.35 12.80 -0.73
C SER A 25 -5.57 11.73 -1.50
N LEU A 26 -6.16 10.57 -1.80
CA LEU A 26 -5.50 9.55 -2.61
C LEU A 26 -5.14 10.09 -3.99
N ASP A 27 -3.95 9.71 -4.46
CA ASP A 27 -3.53 9.95 -5.83
C ASP A 27 -4.52 9.34 -6.83
N ALA A 28 -4.62 9.97 -8.00
CA ALA A 28 -5.50 9.52 -9.07
C ALA A 28 -5.22 8.06 -9.48
N GLU A 29 -3.94 7.68 -9.60
CA GLU A 29 -3.53 6.31 -9.92
C GLU A 29 -3.99 5.29 -8.87
N VAL A 30 -3.75 5.58 -7.58
CA VAL A 30 -4.16 4.72 -6.47
C VAL A 30 -5.69 4.59 -6.40
N ARG A 31 -6.40 5.69 -6.67
CA ARG A 31 -7.86 5.71 -6.75
C ARG A 31 -8.39 4.88 -7.91
N ASP A 32 -7.75 4.95 -9.08
CA ASP A 32 -8.11 4.14 -10.24
C ASP A 32 -7.92 2.65 -9.95
N LEU A 33 -6.82 2.26 -9.30
CA LEU A 33 -6.57 0.89 -8.87
C LEU A 33 -7.64 0.39 -7.89
N CYS A 34 -8.04 1.21 -6.91
CA CYS A 34 -9.14 0.87 -5.99
C CYS A 34 -10.48 0.68 -6.72
N THR A 35 -10.75 1.54 -7.71
CA THR A 35 -11.97 1.48 -8.51
C THR A 35 -12.00 0.22 -9.36
N ARG A 36 -10.86 -0.15 -9.98
CA ARG A 36 -10.72 -1.42 -10.72
C ARG A 36 -10.91 -2.63 -9.81
N ALA A 37 -10.23 -2.68 -8.66
CA ALA A 37 -10.38 -3.77 -7.70
C ALA A 37 -11.85 -3.94 -7.25
N ALA A 38 -12.56 -2.84 -6.98
CA ALA A 38 -13.97 -2.88 -6.63
C ALA A 38 -14.87 -3.35 -7.77
N ALA A 39 -14.56 -2.99 -9.02
CA ALA A 39 -15.28 -3.47 -10.19
C ALA A 39 -15.12 -4.98 -10.35
N ILE A 40 -13.90 -5.52 -10.16
CA ILE A 40 -13.63 -6.96 -10.16
C ILE A 40 -14.52 -7.67 -9.12
N TRP A 41 -14.57 -7.16 -7.88
CA TRP A 41 -15.45 -7.73 -6.86
C TRP A 41 -16.93 -7.67 -7.26
N SER A 42 -17.38 -6.56 -7.83
CA SER A 42 -18.77 -6.41 -8.24
C SER A 42 -19.18 -7.41 -9.32
N THR A 43 -18.26 -7.81 -10.20
CA THR A 43 -18.50 -8.83 -11.22
C THR A 43 -18.34 -10.25 -10.65
N ALA A 44 -17.30 -10.46 -9.85
CA ALA A 44 -16.93 -11.77 -9.33
C ALA A 44 -17.92 -12.32 -8.29
N LYS A 45 -18.48 -11.47 -7.42
CA LYS A 45 -19.37 -11.90 -6.34
C LYS A 45 -20.65 -12.61 -6.79
N ASP A 46 -21.13 -12.29 -7.99
CA ASP A 46 -22.35 -12.87 -8.57
C ASP A 46 -22.05 -14.05 -9.51
N ARG A 47 -20.79 -14.21 -9.93
CA ARG A 47 -20.36 -15.23 -10.90
C ARG A 47 -19.63 -16.39 -10.24
N ILE A 48 -18.88 -16.17 -9.17
CA ILE A 48 -18.16 -17.27 -8.52
C ILE A 48 -19.14 -18.06 -7.65
N ALA A 49 -19.55 -19.24 -8.12
CA ALA A 49 -20.40 -20.16 -7.35
C ALA A 49 -19.69 -20.78 -6.12
N ASP A 50 -18.36 -20.79 -6.12
CA ASP A 50 -17.54 -21.28 -5.00
C ASP A 50 -17.36 -20.19 -3.92
N GLY A 51 -17.89 -20.45 -2.73
CA GLY A 51 -17.77 -19.53 -1.59
C GLY A 51 -16.32 -19.26 -1.17
N ALA A 52 -15.40 -20.22 -1.36
CA ALA A 52 -13.99 -20.04 -1.03
C ALA A 52 -13.29 -19.10 -2.03
N GLY A 53 -13.48 -19.31 -3.34
CA GLY A 53 -12.98 -18.40 -4.38
C GLY A 53 -13.55 -16.99 -4.26
N ALA A 54 -14.84 -16.85 -3.96
CA ALA A 54 -15.46 -15.54 -3.73
C ALA A 54 -14.87 -14.84 -2.50
N ALA A 55 -14.61 -15.57 -1.41
CA ALA A 55 -13.97 -15.02 -0.22
C ALA A 55 -12.54 -14.53 -0.52
N LEU A 56 -11.74 -15.28 -1.30
CA LEU A 56 -10.38 -14.87 -1.65
C LEU A 56 -10.33 -13.62 -2.53
N VAL A 57 -11.21 -13.50 -3.52
CA VAL A 57 -11.30 -12.26 -4.33
C VAL A 57 -11.69 -11.08 -3.44
N ARG A 58 -12.70 -11.27 -2.57
CA ARG A 58 -13.11 -10.24 -1.63
C ARG A 58 -11.95 -9.80 -0.73
N ASP A 59 -11.22 -10.75 -0.17
CA ASP A 59 -10.14 -10.47 0.77
C ASP A 59 -8.95 -9.80 0.06
N GLY A 60 -8.62 -10.20 -1.18
CA GLY A 60 -7.61 -9.52 -2.01
C GLY A 60 -8.01 -8.09 -2.41
N VAL A 61 -9.29 -7.85 -2.71
CA VAL A 61 -9.81 -6.50 -2.96
C VAL A 61 -9.76 -5.66 -1.68
N LEU A 62 -10.20 -6.19 -0.54
CA LEU A 62 -10.10 -5.50 0.74
C LEU A 62 -8.65 -5.17 1.10
N LYS A 63 -7.71 -6.08 0.82
CA LYS A 63 -6.28 -5.83 1.04
C LYS A 63 -5.76 -4.71 0.15
N THR A 64 -6.16 -4.67 -1.12
CA THR A 64 -5.82 -3.58 -2.04
C THR A 64 -6.32 -2.23 -1.51
N LEU A 65 -7.54 -2.18 -0.94
CA LEU A 65 -8.11 -0.97 -0.34
C LEU A 65 -7.40 -0.57 0.97
N GLU A 66 -6.96 -1.54 1.78
CA GLU A 66 -6.16 -1.28 2.98
C GLU A 66 -4.81 -0.67 2.62
N VAL A 67 -4.12 -1.25 1.63
CA VAL A 67 -2.84 -0.72 1.10
C VAL A 67 -3.01 0.70 0.59
N ALA A 68 -4.10 0.96 -0.14
CA ALA A 68 -4.42 2.30 -0.61
C ALA A 68 -4.60 3.29 0.54
N ALA A 69 -5.37 2.95 1.58
CA ALA A 69 -5.58 3.80 2.74
C ALA A 69 -4.25 4.14 3.43
N LYS A 70 -3.40 3.12 3.67
CA LYS A 70 -2.08 3.31 4.27
C LYS A 70 -1.13 4.15 3.40
N SER A 71 -1.21 4.02 2.07
CA SER A 71 -0.38 4.84 1.16
C SER A 71 -0.65 6.34 1.30
N ALA A 72 -1.86 6.73 1.71
CA ALA A 72 -2.23 8.13 1.95
C ALA A 72 -1.65 8.69 3.26
N GLU A 73 -1.32 7.82 4.22
CA GLU A 73 -0.73 8.20 5.51
C GLU A 73 0.78 8.44 5.38
N VAL A 74 1.42 7.82 4.39
CA VAL A 74 2.86 7.93 4.11
C VAL A 74 3.15 9.23 3.35
N VAL A 75 3.20 10.34 4.10
CA VAL A 75 3.57 11.66 3.58
C VAL A 75 4.92 12.08 4.16
N PRO A 76 5.92 12.46 3.33
CA PRO A 76 7.18 13.01 3.81
C PRO A 76 6.94 14.30 4.62
N THR A 77 7.04 14.23 5.95
CA THR A 77 6.92 15.40 6.83
C THR A 77 8.25 16.18 6.90
N GLY A 78 8.19 17.44 7.31
CA GLY A 78 9.36 18.32 7.43
C GLY A 78 9.74 19.06 6.13
N SER A 79 10.98 19.56 6.09
CA SER A 79 11.49 20.37 4.98
C SER A 79 11.43 19.65 3.64
N SER A 80 11.05 20.38 2.60
CA SER A 80 11.05 19.92 1.22
C SER A 80 12.45 19.60 0.71
N GLU A 81 12.54 18.85 -0.38
CA GLU A 81 13.81 18.51 -1.02
C GLU A 81 14.58 19.76 -1.47
N ALA A 82 13.88 20.78 -1.98
CA ALA A 82 14.46 22.05 -2.36
C ALA A 82 15.05 22.81 -1.15
N GLU A 83 14.33 22.84 -0.02
CA GLU A 83 14.83 23.48 1.21
C GLU A 83 16.05 22.74 1.78
N LEU A 84 16.05 21.40 1.77
CA LEU A 84 17.19 20.61 2.21
C LEU A 84 18.40 20.81 1.29
N ALA A 85 18.20 20.84 -0.03
CA ALA A 85 19.26 21.12 -1.00
C ALA A 85 19.85 22.52 -0.81
N GLN A 86 19.01 23.53 -0.60
CA GLN A 86 19.45 24.89 -0.31
C GLN A 86 20.27 24.95 0.99
N ARG A 87 19.85 24.19 2.02
CA ARG A 87 20.54 24.14 3.31
C ARG A 87 21.90 23.43 3.21
N VAL A 88 22.01 22.39 2.38
CA VAL A 88 23.31 21.76 2.07
C VAL A 88 24.24 22.77 1.39
N ALA A 89 23.75 23.52 0.41
CA ALA A 89 24.55 24.53 -0.28
C ALA A 89 25.04 25.65 0.65
N ASP A 90 24.18 26.16 1.54
CA ASP A 90 24.57 27.15 2.57
C ASP A 90 25.64 26.59 3.53
N LEU A 91 25.46 25.36 4.01
CA LEU A 91 26.44 24.70 4.87
C LEU A 91 27.78 24.48 4.15
N ASP A 92 27.77 24.08 2.87
CA ASP A 92 28.99 23.91 2.08
C ASP A 92 29.75 25.23 1.90
N GLN A 93 29.05 26.34 1.68
CA GLN A 93 29.67 27.67 1.64
C GLN A 93 30.30 28.05 2.98
N ARG A 94 29.61 27.80 4.10
CA ARG A 94 30.12 28.09 5.45
C ARG A 94 31.31 27.23 5.83
N ILE A 95 31.32 25.95 5.45
CA ILE A 95 32.46 25.04 5.63
C ILE A 95 33.70 25.53 4.88
N ALA A 96 33.50 26.05 3.66
CA ALA A 96 34.59 26.59 2.85
C ALA A 96 35.15 27.90 3.41
N ALA A 97 34.29 28.75 3.98
CA ALA A 97 34.69 30.03 4.58
C ALA A 97 35.25 29.91 6.00
N ALA A 98 34.96 28.83 6.73
CA ALA A 98 35.39 28.64 8.11
C ALA A 98 36.91 28.41 8.20
N THR A 99 37.57 29.25 8.99
CA THR A 99 39.00 29.16 9.31
C THR A 99 39.27 28.43 10.62
N ASP A 100 38.30 28.46 11.54
CA ASP A 100 38.34 27.73 12.80
C ASP A 100 37.97 26.25 12.59
N GLY A 101 38.81 25.35 13.12
CA GLY A 101 38.66 23.90 12.93
C GLY A 101 37.44 23.32 13.65
N GLU A 102 37.09 23.84 14.82
CA GLU A 102 35.94 23.39 15.60
C GLU A 102 34.64 23.85 14.93
N VAL A 103 34.57 25.11 14.51
CA VAL A 103 33.43 25.63 13.73
C VAL A 103 33.23 24.83 12.45
N LYS A 104 34.31 24.53 11.73
CA LYS A 104 34.25 23.72 10.51
C LYS A 104 33.71 22.32 10.78
N ALA A 105 34.16 21.68 11.86
CA ALA A 105 33.68 20.35 12.27
C ALA A 105 32.17 20.38 12.60
N GLN A 106 31.69 21.41 13.29
CA GLN A 106 30.27 21.57 13.60
C GLN A 106 29.42 21.75 12.34
N TYR A 107 29.86 22.55 11.37
CA TYR A 107 29.15 22.68 10.09
C TYR A 107 29.16 21.37 9.28
N GLN A 108 30.25 20.62 9.31
CA GLN A 108 30.32 19.30 8.67
C GLN A 108 29.34 18.30 9.32
N ALA A 109 29.23 18.30 10.64
CA ALA A 109 28.26 17.47 11.37
C ALA A 109 26.82 17.87 11.01
N ALA A 110 26.51 19.17 10.99
CA ALA A 110 25.20 19.67 10.58
C ALA A 110 24.86 19.27 9.13
N ARG A 111 25.84 19.36 8.21
CA ARG A 111 25.67 18.93 6.81
C ARG A 111 25.38 17.44 6.71
N ALA A 112 26.08 16.61 7.48
CA ALA A 112 25.84 15.17 7.51
C ALA A 112 24.41 14.86 7.97
N ALA A 113 23.92 15.52 9.02
CA ALA A 113 22.55 15.36 9.52
C ALA A 113 21.49 15.77 8.47
N VAL A 114 21.71 16.85 7.72
CA VAL A 114 20.82 17.24 6.60
C VAL A 114 20.86 16.19 5.48
N GLY A 115 22.03 15.61 5.19
CA GLY A 115 22.17 14.49 4.26
C GLY A 115 21.38 13.25 4.71
N ASP A 116 21.36 12.95 6.00
CA ASP A 116 20.55 11.85 6.54
C ASP A 116 19.04 12.15 6.38
N GLN A 117 18.60 13.40 6.60
CA GLN A 117 17.22 13.81 6.34
C GLN A 117 16.81 13.58 4.87
N GLN A 118 17.69 13.90 3.92
CA GLN A 118 17.44 13.63 2.49
C GLN A 118 17.29 12.13 2.22
N ARG A 119 18.15 11.29 2.80
CA ARG A 119 18.05 9.82 2.65
C ARG A 119 16.76 9.26 3.24
N TYR A 120 16.32 9.76 4.40
CA TYR A 120 15.05 9.35 4.99
C TYR A 120 13.86 9.69 4.08
N ARG A 121 13.83 10.91 3.51
CA ARG A 121 12.77 11.30 2.56
C ARG A 121 12.78 10.43 1.30
N GLU A 122 13.96 10.12 0.78
CA GLU A 122 14.10 9.23 -0.37
C GLU A 122 13.62 7.81 -0.07
N HIS A 123 13.92 7.28 1.12
CA HIS A 123 13.41 5.99 1.57
C HIS A 123 11.87 5.96 1.64
N ILE A 124 11.24 7.02 2.16
CA ILE A 124 9.78 7.17 2.19
C ILE A 124 9.22 7.18 0.76
N ARG A 125 9.85 7.92 -0.15
CA ARG A 125 9.45 7.99 -1.57
C ARG A 125 9.51 6.62 -2.24
N GLN A 126 10.61 5.91 -2.09
CA GLN A 126 10.78 4.55 -2.62
C GLN A 126 9.78 3.56 -1.99
N GLY A 127 9.51 3.69 -0.69
CA GLY A 127 8.50 2.89 0.00
C GLY A 127 7.12 3.06 -0.63
N ARG A 128 6.72 4.31 -0.91
CA ARG A 128 5.46 4.63 -1.59
C ARG A 128 5.42 4.08 -3.01
N GLU A 129 6.50 4.20 -3.79
CA GLU A 129 6.58 3.61 -5.13
C GLU A 129 6.39 2.09 -5.11
N ARG A 130 7.04 1.39 -4.18
CA ARG A 130 6.89 -0.06 -4.00
C ARG A 130 5.47 -0.44 -3.62
N LEU A 131 4.79 0.34 -2.77
CA LEU A 131 3.39 0.12 -2.42
C LEU A 131 2.47 0.21 -3.65
N VAL A 132 2.62 1.26 -4.47
CA VAL A 132 1.82 1.43 -5.69
C VAL A 132 2.08 0.29 -6.68
N ALA A 133 3.35 -0.11 -6.87
CA ALA A 133 3.69 -1.25 -7.73
C ALA A 133 3.05 -2.57 -7.26
N ARG A 134 2.96 -2.79 -5.93
CA ARG A 134 2.25 -3.95 -5.37
C ARG A 134 0.75 -3.90 -5.62
N MET A 135 0.13 -2.72 -5.48
CA MET A 135 -1.29 -2.57 -5.82
C MET A 135 -1.57 -2.92 -7.28
N HIS A 136 -0.72 -2.50 -8.22
CA HIS A 136 -0.81 -2.93 -9.62
C HIS A 136 -0.75 -4.44 -9.76
N ASN A 137 0.19 -5.10 -9.07
CA ASN A 137 0.31 -6.55 -9.08
C ASN A 137 -0.95 -7.24 -8.52
N HIS A 138 -1.53 -6.74 -7.42
CA HIS A 138 -2.77 -7.30 -6.86
C HIS A 138 -3.95 -7.16 -7.80
N VAL A 139 -4.13 -5.98 -8.40
CA VAL A 139 -5.20 -5.76 -9.36
C VAL A 139 -5.03 -6.70 -10.55
N ALA A 140 -3.82 -6.85 -11.08
CA ALA A 140 -3.55 -7.78 -12.17
C ALA A 140 -3.79 -9.26 -11.78
N ALA A 141 -3.44 -9.67 -10.56
CA ALA A 141 -3.71 -11.02 -10.05
C ALA A 141 -5.23 -11.27 -9.89
N LEU A 142 -5.97 -10.28 -9.40
CA LEU A 142 -7.43 -10.33 -9.29
C LEU A 142 -8.09 -10.39 -10.67
N GLU A 143 -7.61 -9.61 -11.65
CA GLU A 143 -8.08 -9.65 -13.05
C GLU A 143 -7.81 -11.01 -13.68
N LYS A 144 -6.60 -11.56 -13.49
CA LYS A 144 -6.23 -12.92 -13.94
C LYS A 144 -7.16 -13.96 -13.32
N PHE A 145 -7.45 -13.83 -12.03
CA PHE A 145 -8.35 -14.73 -11.32
C PHE A 145 -9.79 -14.62 -11.83
N GLU A 146 -10.31 -13.41 -12.06
CA GLU A 146 -11.64 -13.20 -12.64
C GLU A 146 -11.74 -13.85 -14.03
N LEU A 147 -10.76 -13.61 -14.90
CA LEU A 147 -10.68 -14.24 -16.23
C LEU A 147 -10.65 -15.76 -16.13
N ALA A 148 -9.91 -16.30 -15.17
CA ALA A 148 -9.80 -17.73 -15.03
C ALA A 148 -11.02 -18.36 -14.35
N ALA A 149 -11.65 -17.71 -13.37
CA ALA A 149 -12.89 -18.18 -12.76
C ALA A 149 -14.03 -18.18 -13.77
N THR A 150 -14.12 -17.16 -14.63
CA THR A 150 -15.11 -17.11 -15.72
C THR A 150 -14.80 -18.10 -16.84
N GLY A 151 -13.52 -18.28 -17.18
CA GLY A 151 -13.05 -19.34 -18.08
C GLY A 151 -13.24 -20.75 -17.51
N LEU A 152 -13.23 -20.90 -16.19
CA LEU A 152 -13.40 -22.16 -15.48
C LEU A 152 -14.85 -22.43 -15.10
N GLU A 153 -15.76 -21.46 -15.13
CA GLU A 153 -17.19 -21.74 -15.28
C GLU A 153 -17.47 -22.31 -16.69
N ALA A 154 -16.88 -21.69 -17.72
CA ALA A 154 -16.94 -22.20 -19.09
C ALA A 154 -16.25 -23.58 -19.22
N ALA A 155 -15.20 -23.84 -18.44
CA ALA A 155 -14.46 -25.10 -18.43
C ALA A 155 -14.82 -26.06 -17.29
N ARG A 156 -15.64 -25.73 -16.27
CA ARG A 156 -16.22 -26.69 -15.30
C ARG A 156 -17.40 -27.45 -15.89
N ALA A 157 -17.92 -26.98 -17.02
CA ALA A 157 -18.54 -27.86 -18.00
C ALA A 157 -17.57 -28.98 -18.50
N ALA A 158 -16.27 -28.93 -18.16
CA ALA A 158 -15.21 -29.85 -18.61
C ALA A 158 -14.11 -30.32 -17.59
N SER A 159 -13.68 -29.63 -16.50
CA SER A 159 -12.81 -30.17 -15.40
C SER A 159 -12.53 -29.20 -14.22
N SER A 160 -12.13 -29.70 -13.04
CA SER A 160 -12.04 -28.95 -11.75
C SER A 160 -10.63 -28.63 -11.20
N GLY A 161 -9.53 -29.06 -11.81
CA GLY A 161 -8.18 -28.99 -11.21
C GLY A 161 -7.45 -27.64 -11.32
N ALA A 162 -7.63 -26.89 -12.41
CA ALA A 162 -6.87 -25.65 -12.66
C ALA A 162 -7.27 -24.48 -11.76
N ALA A 163 -8.51 -24.48 -11.23
CA ALA A 163 -9.01 -23.42 -10.36
C ALA A 163 -8.28 -23.36 -9.02
N VAL A 164 -7.92 -24.53 -8.49
CA VAL A 164 -7.32 -24.66 -7.16
C VAL A 164 -5.91 -24.10 -7.15
N GLN A 165 -5.10 -24.38 -8.18
CA GLN A 165 -3.75 -23.83 -8.32
C GLN A 165 -3.74 -22.30 -8.42
N GLN A 166 -4.71 -21.70 -9.12
CA GLN A 166 -4.81 -20.25 -9.23
C GLN A 166 -5.29 -19.59 -7.93
N LEU A 167 -6.13 -20.29 -7.16
CA LEU A 167 -6.49 -19.89 -5.79
C LEU A 167 -5.26 -19.86 -4.88
N GLU A 168 -4.39 -20.87 -4.99
CA GLU A 168 -3.14 -20.97 -4.23
C GLU A 168 -2.14 -19.87 -4.61
N GLU A 169 -1.99 -19.56 -5.91
CA GLU A 169 -1.18 -18.42 -6.38
C GLU A 169 -1.69 -17.08 -5.79
N LEU A 170 -3.00 -16.82 -5.88
CA LEU A 170 -3.59 -15.60 -5.34
C LEU A 170 -3.44 -15.51 -3.81
N SER A 171 -3.63 -16.63 -3.11
CA SER A 171 -3.45 -16.69 -1.66
C SER A 171 -2.00 -16.39 -1.26
N HIS A 172 -1.02 -16.87 -2.02
CA HIS A 172 0.39 -16.60 -1.80
C HIS A 172 0.70 -15.11 -1.99
N ASP A 173 0.18 -14.50 -3.06
CA ASP A 173 0.38 -13.08 -3.34
C ASP A 173 -0.27 -12.20 -2.25
N VAL A 174 -1.48 -12.55 -1.79
CA VAL A 174 -2.16 -11.85 -0.68
C VAL A 174 -1.39 -12.00 0.64
N ALA A 175 -0.82 -13.17 0.94
CA ALA A 175 -0.04 -13.40 2.15
C ALA A 175 1.28 -12.59 2.16
N ALA A 176 2.02 -12.61 1.06
CA ALA A 176 3.24 -11.81 0.88
C ALA A 176 2.97 -10.29 1.05
N SER A 177 1.76 -9.86 0.69
CA SER A 177 1.31 -8.48 0.87
C SER A 177 1.12 -8.09 2.33
N GLY A 178 0.68 -9.02 3.17
CA GLY A 178 0.53 -8.81 4.61
C GLY A 178 1.87 -8.61 5.32
N GLU A 179 2.85 -9.45 5.00
CA GLU A 179 4.20 -9.38 5.57
C GLU A 179 4.90 -8.08 5.20
N ALA A 180 4.75 -7.65 3.96
CA ALA A 180 5.46 -6.47 3.47
C ALA A 180 4.80 -5.13 3.85
N LEU A 181 3.59 -5.18 4.40
CA LEU A 181 2.94 -4.08 5.13
C LEU A 181 3.47 -3.94 6.54
N LEU A 182 3.75 -5.07 7.22
CA LEU A 182 4.41 -5.08 8.52
C LEU A 182 5.83 -4.50 8.42
N GLU A 183 6.54 -4.71 7.32
CA GLU A 183 7.87 -4.10 7.10
C GLU A 183 7.84 -2.56 7.07
N LEU A 184 6.75 -1.97 6.58
CA LEU A 184 6.57 -0.50 6.59
C LEU A 184 6.29 0.01 8.00
N GLU A 185 5.45 -0.70 8.76
CA GLU A 185 5.16 -0.39 10.18
C GLU A 185 6.41 -0.58 11.07
N ILE A 186 7.25 -1.59 10.78
CA ILE A 186 8.50 -1.86 11.50
C ILE A 186 9.60 -0.85 11.11
N GLY A 187 9.62 -0.39 9.86
CA GLY A 187 10.50 0.71 9.43
C GLY A 187 10.20 2.05 10.13
N GLU A 188 8.96 2.24 10.60
CA GLU A 188 8.52 3.41 11.36
C GLU A 188 8.95 3.37 12.85
N THR A 189 9.23 2.17 13.39
CA THR A 189 9.44 1.95 14.83
C THR A 189 10.90 1.81 15.26
N LYS A 190 11.88 2.20 14.43
CA LYS A 190 13.27 2.32 14.89
C LYS A 190 13.56 3.78 15.29
N PRO A 191 13.26 4.21 16.53
CA PRO A 191 13.84 5.44 17.04
C PRO A 191 15.35 5.24 17.02
N SER A 192 16.05 6.16 16.37
CA SER A 192 17.49 6.35 16.55
C SER A 192 17.74 6.70 18.01
N ALA A 193 17.83 5.69 18.86
CA ALA A 193 18.46 5.80 20.16
C ALA A 193 19.94 6.09 19.90
N GLY A 194 20.35 7.35 20.07
CA GLY A 194 21.75 7.72 20.01
C GLY A 194 22.00 9.19 19.71
N ALA A 195 21.89 10.03 20.74
CA ALA A 195 22.80 11.16 20.98
C ALA A 195 22.52 11.71 22.39
N ALA A 196 23.18 11.10 23.37
CA ALA A 196 23.57 11.77 24.60
C ALA A 196 24.96 12.35 24.39
#